data_AF-A0A4R4GJ76-F1
#
_entry.id   AF-A0A4R4GJ76-F1
#
_cell.length_a   1.000
_cell.length_b   1.000
_cell.length_c   1.000
_cell.angle_alpha   90.00
_cell.angle_beta   90.00
_cell.angle_gamma   90.00
#
_symmetry.space_group_name_H-M   'P 1'
#
loop_
_entity.id
_entity.type
_entity.pdbx_description
1 polymer ?
#
loop_
_entity_poly.entity_id
_entity_poly.type
_entity_poly.pdbx_seq_one_letter_code
_entity_poly.pdbx_strand_id
1 'polypeptide(L)'
;MFKLIAVKPLKGCRDSVCKCLKTGKMYYFCNDYYITENGICLRDEYVKPLPNDFFSLDTNSKLQINISAVVGMNGDGKSTLIELVMRLINNCAKHYRLTDKDNLLRIDGVKAELYYLLDDAVYCIREVEENNYTSLLKYADVSDSNARQWNKQMTPVKSVSKMNELFYTIVSNYSHYAYNTKDFRAEWNDNIQSQEESEKCWLHYLFHKNDGYRTPITIHPYRYEGNININREIELTMQRLMALYIQEPNLRENDHSFRRIGDKDAEILQLTDLGYAEFNLQMQQNSD
;
A
#
# COMPACT_ATOMS: atom_id res chain seq x y z
N MET A 1 13.67 -7.54 0.80
CA MET A 1 13.04 -7.04 2.05
C MET A 1 12.40 -5.68 1.85
N PHE A 2 11.18 -5.46 2.34
CA PHE A 2 10.53 -4.15 2.32
C PHE A 2 10.32 -3.60 3.74
N LYS A 3 10.65 -2.31 3.96
CA LYS A 3 10.28 -1.57 5.18
C LYS A 3 9.85 -0.14 4.84
N LEU A 4 8.71 0.29 5.36
CA LEU A 4 8.34 1.72 5.35
C LEU A 4 9.13 2.42 6.46
N ILE A 5 9.89 3.47 6.14
CA ILE A 5 10.81 4.09 7.09
C ILE A 5 10.19 5.33 7.72
N ALA A 6 9.89 6.34 6.90
CA ALA A 6 9.41 7.62 7.41
C ALA A 6 8.73 8.47 6.35
N VAL A 7 7.90 9.43 6.78
CA VAL A 7 7.35 10.49 5.94
C VAL A 7 7.57 11.86 6.57
N LYS A 8 7.84 12.87 5.75
CA LYS A 8 8.10 14.24 6.18
C LYS A 8 7.24 15.22 5.37
N PRO A 9 6.24 15.86 5.99
CA PRO A 9 5.56 17.01 5.40
C PRO A 9 6.55 18.17 5.20
N LEU A 10 6.55 18.81 4.04
CA LEU A 10 7.44 19.93 3.72
C LEU A 10 6.71 21.27 3.75
N LYS A 11 7.50 22.36 3.80
CA LYS A 11 6.97 23.72 3.78
C LYS A 11 6.18 23.96 2.49
N GLY A 12 4.98 24.54 2.64
CA GLY A 12 4.07 24.80 1.53
C GLY A 12 3.19 23.60 1.14
N CYS A 13 3.19 22.50 1.91
CA CYS A 13 2.12 21.51 1.84
C CYS A 13 0.78 22.20 2.13
N ARG A 14 -0.26 21.92 1.33
CA ARG A 14 -1.61 22.44 1.53
C ARG A 14 -2.13 22.00 2.91
N ASP A 15 -2.75 22.92 3.65
CA ASP A 15 -3.27 22.64 4.99
C ASP A 15 -4.27 21.49 5.01
N SER A 16 -5.09 21.34 3.96
CA SER A 16 -6.05 20.23 3.85
C SER A 16 -5.39 18.85 3.81
N VAL A 17 -4.16 18.76 3.29
CA VAL A 17 -3.37 17.54 3.17
C VAL A 17 -2.63 17.23 4.48
N CYS A 18 -2.18 18.28 5.18
CA CYS A 18 -1.28 18.17 6.33
C CYS A 18 -1.95 18.57 7.68
N LYS A 19 -3.29 18.65 7.77
CA LYS A 19 -4.09 19.25 8.89
C LYS A 19 -3.58 18.99 10.31
N CYS A 20 -3.19 17.75 10.62
CA CYS A 20 -2.75 17.35 11.96
C CYS A 20 -1.23 17.11 12.06
N LEU A 21 -0.49 17.33 10.98
CA LEU A 21 0.94 17.06 10.88
C LEU A 21 1.75 18.35 10.98
N LYS A 22 2.86 18.28 11.71
CA LYS A 22 3.80 19.40 11.84
C LYS A 22 4.72 19.42 10.63
N THR A 23 4.70 20.52 9.89
CA THR A 23 5.62 20.78 8.78
C THR A 23 7.08 20.63 9.23
N GLY A 24 7.89 19.96 8.41
CA GLY A 24 9.31 19.72 8.66
C GLY A 24 9.61 18.59 9.65
N LYS A 25 8.62 18.09 10.39
CA LYS A 25 8.80 16.96 11.31
C LYS A 25 8.86 15.64 10.53
N MET A 26 9.84 14.81 10.85
CA MET A 26 9.93 13.45 10.35
C MET A 26 9.04 12.52 11.20
N TYR A 27 8.18 11.75 10.56
CA TYR A 27 7.31 10.76 11.19
C TYR A 27 7.79 9.37 10.78
N TYR A 28 8.24 8.57 11.74
CA TYR A 28 8.81 7.25 11.50
C TYR A 28 7.76 6.14 11.61
N PHE A 29 7.86 5.16 10.71
CA PHE A 29 7.05 3.93 10.70
C PHE A 29 7.82 2.72 11.24
N CYS A 30 9.15 2.78 11.25
CA CYS A 30 10.01 1.77 11.88
C CYS A 30 11.01 2.43 12.85
N ASN A 31 11.51 1.63 13.80
CA ASN A 31 12.47 2.08 14.82
C ASN A 31 13.92 1.76 14.46
N ASP A 32 14.15 1.02 13.38
CA ASP A 32 15.49 0.56 12.97
C ASP A 32 16.38 1.74 12.54
N TYR A 33 15.78 2.73 11.86
CA TYR A 33 16.52 3.78 11.18
C TYR A 33 16.12 5.19 11.62
N TYR A 34 17.03 6.13 11.40
CA TYR A 34 16.72 7.55 11.32
C TYR A 34 17.37 8.19 10.09
N ILE A 35 16.65 9.13 9.49
CA ILE A 35 17.09 9.89 8.33
C ILE A 35 17.85 11.12 8.81
N THR A 36 18.99 11.40 8.19
CA THR A 36 19.86 12.55 8.46
C THR A 36 19.99 13.42 7.21
N GLU A 37 20.66 14.56 7.33
CA GLU A 37 20.98 15.38 6.15
C GLU A 37 21.96 14.68 5.20
N ASN A 38 22.83 13.84 5.76
CA ASN A 38 23.95 13.21 5.06
C ASN A 38 23.67 11.75 4.65
N GLY A 39 22.48 11.22 4.95
CA GLY A 39 22.12 9.84 4.64
C GLY A 39 21.23 9.19 5.68
N ILE A 40 21.38 7.90 5.89
CA ILE A 40 20.57 7.10 6.82
C ILE A 40 21.46 6.39 7.83
N CYS A 41 20.99 6.25 9.06
CA CYS A 41 21.73 5.61 10.14
C CYS A 41 20.83 4.65 10.93
N LEU A 42 21.42 3.65 11.57
CA LEU A 42 20.73 2.83 12.59
C LEU A 42 20.50 3.65 13.87
N ARG A 43 19.29 3.57 14.44
CA ARG A 43 18.83 4.43 15.54
C ARG A 43 19.63 4.32 16.83
N ASP A 44 20.11 3.13 17.19
CA ASP A 44 20.80 2.89 18.45
C ASP A 44 21.85 1.78 18.27
N GLU A 45 22.99 1.93 18.93
CA GLU A 45 24.06 0.93 19.02
C GLU A 45 23.55 -0.47 19.36
N TYR A 46 22.53 -0.56 20.23
CA TYR A 46 21.93 -1.82 20.67
C TYR A 46 20.75 -2.30 19.81
N VAL A 47 20.21 -1.44 18.93
CA VAL A 47 19.14 -1.83 18.00
C VAL A 47 19.77 -2.53 16.81
N LYS A 48 19.72 -3.87 16.84
CA LYS A 48 19.84 -4.67 15.63
C LYS A 48 18.49 -4.68 14.92
N PRO A 49 18.43 -4.43 13.60
CA PRO A 49 17.21 -4.65 12.84
C PRO A 49 16.66 -6.04 13.10
N LEU A 50 15.33 -6.16 13.20
CA LEU A 50 14.70 -7.47 13.30
C LEU A 50 15.20 -8.35 12.14
N PRO A 51 15.65 -9.59 12.42
CA PRO A 51 16.06 -10.52 11.38
C PRO A 51 14.97 -10.69 10.32
N ASN A 52 15.38 -10.87 9.07
CA ASN A 52 14.45 -10.93 7.92
C ASN A 52 13.49 -12.12 8.00
N ASP A 53 13.89 -13.16 8.74
CA ASP A 53 13.19 -14.41 8.96
C ASP A 53 12.46 -14.47 10.31
N PHE A 54 12.42 -13.36 11.07
CA PHE A 54 11.81 -13.36 12.41
C PHE A 54 10.34 -13.80 12.42
N PHE A 55 9.60 -13.47 11.36
CA PHE A 55 8.20 -13.86 11.20
C PHE A 55 7.99 -15.06 10.26
N SER A 56 9.07 -15.73 9.86
CA SER A 56 8.99 -16.91 9.01
C SER A 56 8.42 -18.09 9.80
N LEU A 57 7.43 -18.78 9.23
CA LEU A 57 6.78 -19.94 9.87
C LEU A 57 7.58 -21.23 9.70
N ASP A 58 8.48 -21.29 8.71
CA ASP A 58 9.34 -22.43 8.46
C ASP A 58 10.72 -21.98 7.94
N THR A 59 11.72 -22.86 8.02
CA THR A 59 13.11 -22.58 7.63
C THR A 59 13.34 -22.47 6.13
N ASN A 60 12.36 -22.86 5.31
CA ASN A 60 12.41 -22.81 3.85
C ASN A 60 11.59 -21.66 3.26
N SER A 61 10.92 -20.88 4.11
CA SER A 61 9.98 -19.85 3.71
C SER A 61 10.74 -18.68 3.10
N LYS A 62 10.41 -18.38 1.85
CA LYS A 62 10.95 -17.21 1.14
C LYS A 62 10.16 -15.93 1.45
N LEU A 63 9.04 -16.03 2.16
CA LEU A 63 8.18 -14.90 2.47
C LEU A 63 8.79 -14.08 3.61
N GLN A 64 9.17 -12.84 3.30
CA GLN A 64 9.67 -11.88 4.27
C GLN A 64 8.53 -10.97 4.73
N ILE A 65 8.19 -11.03 6.01
CA ILE A 65 7.10 -10.24 6.61
C ILE A 65 7.71 -9.15 7.48
N ASN A 66 7.19 -7.92 7.36
CA ASN A 66 7.47 -6.83 8.29
C ASN A 66 6.15 -6.27 8.81
N ILE A 67 6.06 -6.11 10.13
CA ILE A 67 4.87 -5.59 10.81
C ILE A 67 5.24 -4.27 11.49
N SER A 68 4.37 -3.27 11.36
CA SER A 68 4.54 -1.97 12.01
C SER A 68 3.18 -1.45 12.47
N ALA A 69 3.17 -0.69 13.56
CA ALA A 69 1.96 -0.12 14.14
C ALA A 69 2.11 1.38 14.37
N VAL A 70 1.10 2.15 13.99
CA VAL A 70 1.01 3.59 14.25
C VAL A 70 0.00 3.82 15.36
N VAL A 71 0.47 4.25 16.53
CA VAL A 71 -0.35 4.48 17.73
C VAL A 71 -0.23 5.94 18.17
N GLY A 72 -1.30 6.47 18.75
CA GLY A 72 -1.39 7.87 19.18
C GLY A 72 -2.80 8.21 19.64
N MET A 73 -2.99 9.38 20.24
CA MET A 73 -4.28 9.84 20.75
C MET A 73 -5.24 10.16 19.61
N ASN A 74 -6.53 10.31 19.94
CA ASN A 74 -7.53 10.75 18.97
C ASN A 74 -7.21 12.19 18.53
N GLY A 75 -7.19 12.43 17.23
CA GLY A 75 -6.84 13.73 16.66
C GLY A 75 -5.35 13.95 16.37
N ASP A 76 -4.44 13.05 16.78
CA ASP A 76 -2.98 13.20 16.59
C ASP A 76 -2.50 13.07 15.13
N GLY A 77 -3.42 12.91 14.18
CA GLY A 77 -3.09 12.85 12.76
C GLY A 77 -2.65 11.47 12.24
N LYS A 78 -2.97 10.38 12.95
CA LYS A 78 -2.69 9.01 12.49
C LYS A 78 -3.25 8.75 11.08
N SER A 79 -4.52 9.07 10.83
CA SER A 79 -5.14 8.94 9.51
C SER A 79 -4.50 9.87 8.50
N THR A 80 -4.30 11.15 8.86
CA THR A 80 -3.63 12.15 8.01
C THR A 80 -2.24 11.70 7.58
N LEU A 81 -1.50 11.01 8.45
CA LEU A 81 -0.19 10.45 8.17
C LEU A 81 -0.27 9.37 7.07
N ILE A 82 -1.20 8.42 7.20
CA ILE A 82 -1.42 7.37 6.20
C ILE A 82 -1.92 7.97 4.89
N GLU A 83 -2.86 8.91 4.95
CA GLU A 83 -3.39 9.58 3.76
C GLU A 83 -2.30 10.39 3.03
N LEU A 84 -1.33 10.97 3.73
CA LEU A 84 -0.17 11.64 3.10
C LEU A 84 0.69 10.63 2.32
N VAL A 85 0.94 9.45 2.89
CA VAL A 85 1.62 8.35 2.20
C VAL A 85 0.85 7.95 0.93
N MET A 86 -0.47 7.80 1.04
CA MET A 86 -1.33 7.44 -0.11
C MET A 86 -1.22 8.49 -1.24
N ARG A 87 -1.27 9.78 -0.90
CA ARG A 87 -1.15 10.87 -1.88
C ARG A 87 0.20 10.85 -2.59
N LEU A 88 1.30 10.63 -1.88
CA LEU A 88 2.63 10.54 -2.46
C LEU A 88 2.76 9.34 -3.41
N ILE A 89 2.25 8.17 -3.03
CA ILE A 89 2.25 6.99 -3.89
C ILE A 89 1.41 7.23 -5.15
N ASN A 90 0.22 7.83 -5.01
CA ASN A 90 -0.65 8.17 -6.14
C ASN A 90 0.02 9.16 -7.10
N ASN A 91 0.57 10.26 -6.59
CA ASN A 91 1.24 11.26 -7.44
C ASN A 91 2.46 10.67 -8.15
N CYS A 92 3.23 9.81 -7.46
CA CYS A 92 4.33 9.06 -8.06
C CYS A 92 3.82 8.14 -9.17
N ALA A 93 2.77 7.35 -8.92
CA ALA A 93 2.17 6.45 -9.90
C ALA A 93 1.66 7.19 -11.14
N LYS A 94 1.02 8.36 -10.95
CA LYS A 94 0.57 9.23 -12.04
C LYS A 94 1.76 9.76 -12.85
N HIS A 95 2.82 10.23 -12.20
CA HIS A 95 3.98 10.76 -12.91
C HIS A 95 4.66 9.71 -13.79
N TYR A 96 4.91 8.51 -13.24
CA TYR A 96 5.58 7.42 -13.95
C TYR A 96 4.64 6.60 -14.84
N ARG A 97 3.36 7.01 -14.96
CA ARG A 97 2.33 6.34 -15.78
C ARG A 97 2.22 4.84 -15.48
N LEU A 98 2.15 4.50 -14.20
CA LEU A 98 2.11 3.12 -13.72
C LEU A 98 0.71 2.48 -13.82
N THR A 99 -0.18 3.04 -14.63
CA THR A 99 -1.53 2.54 -14.84
C THR A 99 -1.83 2.44 -16.33
N ASP A 100 -2.51 1.37 -16.74
CA ASP A 100 -2.75 1.06 -18.16
C ASP A 100 -3.59 2.12 -18.89
N LYS A 101 -4.44 2.85 -18.15
CA LYS A 101 -5.36 3.85 -18.70
C LYS A 101 -4.95 5.29 -18.38
N ASP A 102 -3.82 5.50 -17.69
CA ASP A 102 -3.37 6.81 -17.18
C ASP A 102 -4.50 7.62 -16.50
N ASN A 103 -5.38 6.92 -15.80
CA ASN A 103 -6.63 7.46 -15.24
C ASN A 103 -6.45 8.10 -13.86
N LEU A 104 -5.29 7.97 -13.22
CA LEU A 104 -5.05 8.62 -11.92
C LEU A 104 -5.08 10.14 -12.07
N LEU A 105 -5.54 10.80 -11.01
CA LEU A 105 -5.43 12.25 -10.88
C LEU A 105 -4.28 12.60 -9.95
N ARG A 106 -3.47 13.56 -10.37
CA ARG A 106 -2.50 14.19 -9.48
C ARG A 106 -3.25 15.03 -8.44
N ILE A 107 -2.82 14.96 -7.19
CA ILE A 107 -3.26 15.85 -6.13
C ILE A 107 -2.31 17.05 -6.05
N ASP A 108 -2.83 18.25 -6.28
CA ASP A 108 -2.06 19.48 -6.17
C ASP A 108 -1.84 19.92 -4.71
N GLY A 109 -0.73 20.61 -4.47
CA GLY A 109 -0.39 21.12 -3.13
C GLY A 109 0.13 20.07 -2.16
N VAL A 110 0.44 18.85 -2.62
CA VAL A 110 1.18 17.86 -1.83
C VAL A 110 2.66 18.22 -1.86
N LYS A 111 3.25 18.50 -0.68
CA LYS A 111 4.70 18.70 -0.55
C LYS A 111 5.22 17.87 0.60
N ALA A 112 5.88 16.75 0.29
CA ALA A 112 6.38 15.80 1.29
C ALA A 112 7.45 14.87 0.72
N GLU A 113 8.16 14.19 1.62
CA GLU A 113 9.13 13.14 1.33
C GLU A 113 8.70 11.84 2.01
N LEU A 114 8.66 10.73 1.28
CA LEU A 114 8.40 9.37 1.80
C LEU A 114 9.64 8.51 1.59
N TYR A 115 10.15 7.90 2.66
CA TYR A 115 11.32 7.04 2.67
C TYR A 115 10.91 5.60 2.94
N TYR A 116 11.47 4.67 2.17
CA TYR A 116 11.28 3.24 2.34
C TYR A 116 12.52 2.47 1.92
N LEU A 117 12.72 1.31 2.52
CA LEU A 117 13.72 0.32 2.16
C LEU A 117 13.07 -0.71 1.24
N LEU A 118 13.72 -0.98 0.11
CA LEU A 118 13.39 -2.08 -0.78
C LEU A 118 14.69 -2.81 -1.13
N ASP A 119 14.75 -4.05 -0.68
CA ASP A 119 15.95 -4.88 -0.60
C ASP A 119 17.07 -4.13 0.14
N ASP A 120 18.16 -3.82 -0.56
CA ASP A 120 19.33 -3.13 -0.02
C ASP A 120 19.38 -1.66 -0.41
N ALA A 121 18.30 -1.11 -0.96
CA ALA A 121 18.23 0.28 -1.41
C ALA A 121 17.14 1.06 -0.66
N VAL A 122 17.54 2.21 -0.11
CA VAL A 122 16.59 3.18 0.43
C VAL A 122 16.15 4.10 -0.70
N TYR A 123 14.85 4.19 -0.91
CA TYR A 123 14.23 5.08 -1.88
C TYR A 123 13.51 6.23 -1.19
N CYS A 124 13.34 7.32 -1.93
CA CYS A 124 12.60 8.50 -1.52
C CYS A 124 11.65 8.95 -2.64
N ILE A 125 10.34 8.93 -2.38
CA ILE A 125 9.35 9.67 -3.18
C ILE A 125 9.33 11.09 -2.65
N ARG A 126 9.64 12.05 -3.50
CA ARG A 126 9.78 13.47 -3.13
C ARG A 126 8.92 14.36 -4.00
N GLU A 127 8.10 15.17 -3.36
CA GLU A 127 7.31 16.22 -4.01
C GLU A 127 7.59 17.57 -3.35
N VAL A 128 8.20 18.50 -4.09
CA VAL A 128 8.76 19.75 -3.56
C VAL A 128 8.31 21.00 -4.30
N GLU A 129 7.95 20.90 -5.57
CA GLU A 129 7.50 22.05 -6.37
C GLU A 129 6.10 21.82 -6.91
N GLU A 130 5.34 22.90 -7.08
CA GLU A 130 4.01 22.84 -7.72
C GLU A 130 4.12 22.42 -9.20
N ASN A 131 5.23 22.77 -9.86
CA ASN A 131 5.40 22.56 -11.30
C ASN A 131 6.45 21.49 -11.68
N ASN A 132 7.23 20.95 -10.73
CA ASN A 132 8.03 19.74 -10.99
C ASN A 132 7.24 18.49 -10.63
N TYR A 133 7.47 17.45 -11.41
CA TYR A 133 6.90 16.14 -11.22
C TYR A 133 7.40 15.48 -9.92
N THR A 134 6.57 14.63 -9.32
CA THR A 134 6.97 13.75 -8.21
C THR A 134 8.20 12.95 -8.61
N SER A 135 9.29 13.08 -7.85
CA SER A 135 10.55 12.41 -8.17
C SER A 135 10.74 11.18 -7.30
N LEU A 136 11.05 10.03 -7.92
CA LEU A 136 11.53 8.86 -7.21
C LEU A 136 13.06 8.84 -7.24
N LEU A 137 13.68 8.70 -6.07
CA LEU A 137 15.11 8.91 -5.86
C LEU A 137 15.69 7.72 -5.09
N LYS A 138 16.78 7.11 -5.57
CA LYS A 138 17.59 6.22 -4.73
C LYS A 138 18.35 7.09 -3.73
N TYR A 139 17.96 7.01 -2.47
CA TYR A 139 18.44 7.88 -1.40
C TYR A 139 19.76 7.37 -0.81
N ALA A 140 19.86 6.07 -0.53
CA ALA A 140 21.07 5.42 0.00
C ALA A 140 21.12 3.94 -0.41
N ASP A 141 22.31 3.35 -0.31
CA ASP A 141 22.54 1.92 -0.49
C ASP A 141 22.97 1.34 0.87
N VAL A 142 22.23 0.35 1.36
CA VAL A 142 22.41 -0.27 2.67
C VAL A 142 22.87 -1.73 2.60
N SER A 143 23.47 -2.13 1.47
CA SER A 143 23.97 -3.49 1.23
C SER A 143 25.09 -3.91 2.20
N ASP A 144 25.87 -2.96 2.73
CA ASP A 144 26.85 -3.25 3.78
C ASP A 144 26.14 -3.42 5.13
N SER A 145 25.91 -4.66 5.52
CA SER A 145 25.27 -5.03 6.79
C SER A 145 26.13 -4.77 8.03
N ASN A 146 27.43 -4.53 7.87
CA ASN A 146 28.32 -4.16 8.98
C ASN A 146 28.36 -2.66 9.22
N ALA A 147 27.95 -1.86 8.23
CA ALA A 147 27.84 -0.43 8.38
C ALA A 147 26.64 -0.06 9.27
N ARG A 148 26.76 1.09 9.94
CA ARG A 148 25.70 1.68 10.77
C ARG A 148 25.20 3.01 10.24
N GLN A 149 25.89 3.53 9.22
CA GLN A 149 25.63 4.80 8.55
C GLN A 149 25.93 4.63 7.07
N TRP A 150 25.01 5.09 6.23
CA TRP A 150 25.12 5.03 4.79
C TRP A 150 24.92 6.40 4.19
N ASN A 151 25.81 6.76 3.27
CA ASN A 151 25.86 8.09 2.67
C ASN A 151 24.69 8.32 1.71
N LYS A 152 24.19 9.56 1.71
CA LYS A 152 23.19 10.04 0.77
C LYS A 152 23.74 10.07 -0.66
N GLN A 153 23.04 9.42 -1.58
CA GLN A 153 23.38 9.37 -3.01
C GLN A 153 22.47 10.27 -3.86
N MET A 154 21.16 10.30 -3.54
CA MET A 154 20.17 11.14 -4.22
C MET A 154 20.16 10.95 -5.75
N THR A 155 20.16 9.70 -6.22
CA THR A 155 20.18 9.36 -7.64
C THR A 155 18.74 9.27 -8.20
N PRO A 156 18.37 10.07 -9.22
CA PRO A 156 17.02 10.01 -9.79
C PRO A 156 16.74 8.68 -10.50
N VAL A 157 15.56 8.11 -10.24
CA VAL A 157 15.04 6.95 -10.97
C VAL A 157 14.37 7.44 -12.26
N LYS A 158 14.95 7.09 -13.41
CA LYS A 158 14.50 7.57 -14.73
C LYS A 158 13.18 6.94 -15.18
N SER A 159 12.97 5.68 -14.85
CA SER A 159 11.77 4.93 -15.22
C SER A 159 11.51 3.86 -14.18
N VAL A 160 10.26 3.66 -13.82
CA VAL A 160 9.83 2.56 -12.95
C VAL A 160 9.24 1.49 -13.88
N SER A 161 10.03 0.48 -14.19
CA SER A 161 9.63 -0.59 -15.13
C SER A 161 9.35 -1.92 -14.42
N LYS A 162 9.69 -2.04 -13.13
CA LYS A 162 9.50 -3.23 -12.29
C LYS A 162 9.16 -2.82 -10.85
N MET A 163 8.63 -3.76 -10.06
CA MET A 163 8.49 -3.63 -8.59
C MET A 163 9.86 -3.60 -7.85
N ASN A 164 10.92 -3.15 -8.52
CA ASN A 164 12.29 -3.11 -7.99
C ASN A 164 12.61 -1.78 -7.31
N GLU A 165 11.94 -0.70 -7.74
CA GLU A 165 12.12 0.64 -7.19
C GLU A 165 10.88 1.10 -6.41
N LEU A 166 9.74 0.45 -6.63
CA LEU A 166 8.46 0.78 -6.02
C LEU A 166 7.78 -0.48 -5.49
N PHE A 167 6.81 -0.30 -4.61
CA PHE A 167 6.08 -1.37 -3.94
C PHE A 167 4.58 -1.21 -4.19
N TYR A 168 3.86 -2.34 -4.16
CA TYR A 168 2.41 -2.35 -4.25
C TYR A 168 1.79 -2.22 -2.85
N THR A 169 0.73 -1.43 -2.75
CA THR A 169 0.05 -1.09 -1.50
C THR A 169 -1.42 -1.41 -1.57
N ILE A 170 -1.93 -2.11 -0.56
CA ILE A 170 -3.38 -2.29 -0.35
C ILE A 170 -3.77 -1.55 0.92
N VAL A 171 -4.67 -0.58 0.78
CA VAL A 171 -5.25 0.12 1.93
C VAL A 171 -6.62 -0.49 2.22
N SER A 172 -6.74 -1.20 3.34
CA SER A 172 -8.01 -1.74 3.83
C SER A 172 -8.57 -0.82 4.91
N ASN A 173 -9.71 -0.17 4.66
CA ASN A 173 -10.33 0.78 5.60
C ASN A 173 -11.86 0.61 5.64
N TYR A 174 -12.35 -0.01 6.72
CA TYR A 174 -13.78 -0.22 7.00
C TYR A 174 -14.39 0.85 7.93
N SER A 175 -13.69 1.96 8.19
CA SER A 175 -14.28 3.07 8.93
C SER A 175 -15.36 3.75 8.07
N HIS A 176 -16.60 3.78 8.55
CA HIS A 176 -17.74 4.25 7.76
C HIS A 176 -17.57 5.69 7.27
N TYR A 177 -16.97 6.55 8.10
CA TYR A 177 -16.77 7.98 7.81
C TYR A 177 -15.45 8.29 7.07
N ALA A 178 -14.64 7.29 6.73
CA ALA A 178 -13.39 7.52 6.02
C ALA A 178 -13.58 7.49 4.50
N TYR A 179 -12.73 8.25 3.79
CA TYR A 179 -12.60 8.22 2.34
C TYR A 179 -13.91 8.46 1.56
N ASN A 180 -14.81 9.27 2.13
CA ASN A 180 -15.90 9.83 1.34
C ASN A 180 -15.30 10.90 0.41
N THR A 181 -15.45 10.74 -0.90
CA THR A 181 -14.91 11.68 -1.90
C THR A 181 -15.35 13.13 -1.68
N LYS A 182 -16.52 13.34 -1.06
CA LYS A 182 -17.07 14.66 -0.71
C LYS A 182 -16.29 15.37 0.41
N ASP A 183 -15.58 14.64 1.27
CA ASP A 183 -14.76 15.23 2.34
C ASP A 183 -13.42 15.79 1.82
N PHE A 184 -13.06 15.42 0.59
CA PHE A 184 -11.81 15.81 -0.08
C PHE A 184 -12.04 16.88 -1.16
N ARG A 185 -13.10 17.68 -1.06
CA ARG A 185 -13.42 18.76 -2.02
C ARG A 185 -12.27 19.72 -2.28
N ALA A 186 -11.45 20.01 -1.26
CA ALA A 186 -10.27 20.85 -1.40
C ALA A 186 -9.19 20.22 -2.31
N GLU A 187 -9.32 18.96 -2.71
CA GLU A 187 -8.40 18.19 -3.55
C GLU A 187 -9.06 17.76 -4.88
N TRP A 188 -10.24 18.31 -5.19
CA TRP A 188 -10.91 18.04 -6.46
C TRP A 188 -10.20 18.75 -7.61
N ASN A 189 -10.21 18.12 -8.77
CA ASN A 189 -9.74 18.72 -10.01
C ASN A 189 -10.94 19.32 -10.76
N ASP A 190 -11.13 20.63 -10.62
CA ASP A 190 -12.25 21.37 -11.22
C ASP A 190 -12.19 21.44 -12.76
N ASN A 191 -11.06 21.07 -13.38
CA ASN A 191 -10.95 20.97 -14.83
C ASN A 191 -11.72 19.75 -15.38
N ILE A 192 -12.08 18.78 -14.53
CA ILE A 192 -12.82 17.59 -14.94
C ILE A 192 -14.31 17.93 -15.00
N GLN A 193 -14.83 17.93 -16.23
CA GLN A 193 -16.24 18.06 -16.50
C GLN A 193 -16.86 16.66 -16.59
N SER A 194 -17.36 16.16 -15.46
CA SER A 194 -18.12 14.91 -15.39
C SER A 194 -19.49 15.16 -14.77
N GLN A 195 -20.47 14.35 -15.18
CA GLN A 195 -21.78 14.29 -14.52
C GLN A 195 -21.68 13.67 -13.12
N GLU A 196 -20.71 12.79 -12.92
CA GLU A 196 -20.43 12.21 -11.61
C GLU A 196 -19.40 13.09 -10.88
N GLU A 197 -19.83 13.82 -9.85
CA GLU A 197 -18.93 14.69 -9.08
C GLU A 197 -17.77 13.94 -8.44
N SER A 198 -17.98 12.66 -8.13
CA SER A 198 -16.99 11.79 -7.49
C SER A 198 -15.73 11.62 -8.36
N GLU A 199 -15.84 11.67 -9.69
CA GLU A 199 -14.72 11.61 -10.64
C GLU A 199 -13.77 12.81 -10.54
N LYS A 200 -14.19 13.92 -9.94
CA LYS A 200 -13.29 15.05 -9.69
C LYS A 200 -12.25 14.74 -8.61
N CYS A 201 -12.49 13.71 -7.80
CA CYS A 201 -11.64 13.34 -6.67
C CYS A 201 -10.68 12.21 -7.03
N TRP A 202 -9.40 12.35 -6.67
CA TRP A 202 -8.38 11.33 -6.91
C TRP A 202 -8.71 9.96 -6.29
N LEU A 203 -9.40 9.94 -5.14
CA LEU A 203 -9.80 8.71 -4.45
C LEU A 203 -10.70 7.82 -5.32
N HIS A 204 -11.56 8.41 -6.16
CA HIS A 204 -12.45 7.66 -7.06
C HIS A 204 -11.67 6.62 -7.86
N TYR A 205 -10.56 7.03 -8.47
CA TYR A 205 -9.74 6.17 -9.33
C TYR A 205 -9.01 5.06 -8.57
N LEU A 206 -8.75 5.23 -7.27
CA LEU A 206 -8.09 4.20 -6.44
C LEU A 206 -9.02 3.09 -5.95
N PHE A 207 -10.33 3.30 -6.03
CA PHE A 207 -11.32 2.26 -5.73
C PHE A 207 -11.54 1.31 -6.92
N HIS A 208 -11.23 1.73 -8.14
CA HIS A 208 -11.47 0.95 -9.36
C HIS A 208 -10.27 0.05 -9.71
N LYS A 209 -10.37 -1.23 -9.33
CA LYS A 209 -9.34 -2.28 -9.53
C LYS A 209 -9.34 -2.90 -10.94
N ASN A 210 -9.49 -2.08 -11.98
CA ASN A 210 -9.70 -2.55 -13.35
C ASN A 210 -8.41 -2.63 -14.20
N ASP A 211 -7.25 -2.52 -13.57
CA ASP A 211 -5.93 -2.41 -14.22
C ASP A 211 -5.02 -3.62 -13.94
N GLY A 212 -5.57 -4.71 -13.38
CA GLY A 212 -4.80 -5.91 -13.06
C GLY A 212 -3.76 -5.70 -11.95
N TYR A 213 -4.03 -4.80 -11.00
CA TYR A 213 -3.14 -4.49 -9.86
C TYR A 213 -1.80 -3.87 -10.26
N ARG A 214 -1.76 -3.17 -11.41
CA ARG A 214 -0.58 -2.45 -11.86
C ARG A 214 -0.38 -1.13 -11.11
N THR A 215 -1.46 -0.46 -10.74
CA THR A 215 -1.42 0.75 -9.92
C THR A 215 -0.79 0.43 -8.57
N PRO A 216 0.29 1.13 -8.17
CA PRO A 216 1.01 0.88 -6.91
C PRO A 216 0.20 1.00 -5.62
N ILE A 217 -1.02 1.52 -5.68
CA ILE A 217 -1.92 1.67 -4.54
C ILE A 217 -3.36 1.37 -4.94
N THR A 218 -4.04 0.56 -4.14
CA THR A 218 -5.49 0.37 -4.23
C THR A 218 -6.14 0.48 -2.86
N ILE A 219 -7.42 0.87 -2.85
CA ILE A 219 -8.21 1.02 -1.62
C ILE A 219 -9.33 -0.02 -1.62
N HIS A 220 -9.63 -0.57 -0.44
CA HIS A 220 -10.70 -1.52 -0.21
C HIS A 220 -11.41 -1.20 1.12
N PRO A 221 -12.74 -1.37 1.22
CA PRO A 221 -13.70 -1.75 0.17
C PRO A 221 -13.96 -0.63 -0.85
N TYR A 222 -14.67 -0.96 -1.94
CA TYR A 222 -15.12 0.05 -2.91
C TYR A 222 -16.12 1.02 -2.25
N ARG A 223 -16.01 2.31 -2.56
CA ARG A 223 -16.93 3.35 -2.06
C ARG A 223 -17.45 4.20 -3.20
N TYR A 224 -18.77 4.41 -3.22
CA TYR A 224 -19.42 5.39 -4.08
C TYR A 224 -20.00 6.51 -3.21
N GLU A 225 -19.39 7.71 -3.30
CA GLU A 225 -19.75 8.86 -2.46
C GLU A 225 -19.77 8.55 -0.96
N GLY A 226 -18.83 7.72 -0.50
CA GLY A 226 -18.72 7.26 0.89
C GLY A 226 -19.54 6.01 1.22
N ASN A 227 -20.49 5.62 0.37
CA ASN A 227 -21.31 4.43 0.60
C ASN A 227 -20.59 3.15 0.20
N ILE A 228 -20.61 2.16 1.10
CA ILE A 228 -20.14 0.80 0.82
C ILE A 228 -21.38 -0.07 0.56
N ASN A 229 -21.42 -0.73 -0.59
CA ASN A 229 -22.42 -1.75 -0.84
C ASN A 229 -21.94 -3.09 -0.24
N ILE A 230 -22.34 -3.36 1.00
CA ILE A 230 -21.90 -4.55 1.74
C ILE A 230 -22.31 -5.85 1.05
N ASN A 231 -23.50 -5.92 0.47
CA ASN A 231 -23.96 -7.12 -0.25
C ASN A 231 -23.03 -7.41 -1.45
N ARG A 232 -22.68 -6.36 -2.19
CA ARG A 232 -21.74 -6.49 -3.31
C ARG A 232 -20.33 -6.89 -2.84
N GLU A 233 -19.87 -6.38 -1.70
CA GLU A 233 -18.58 -6.76 -1.11
C GLU A 233 -18.58 -8.24 -0.68
N ILE A 234 -19.68 -8.75 -0.12
CA ILE A 234 -19.85 -10.17 0.21
C ILE A 234 -19.79 -11.02 -1.05
N GLU A 235 -20.56 -10.67 -2.08
CA GLU A 235 -20.55 -11.38 -3.37
C GLU A 235 -19.15 -11.43 -3.98
N LEU A 236 -18.45 -10.28 -4.04
CA LEU A 236 -17.10 -10.20 -4.60
C LEU A 236 -16.08 -10.98 -3.78
N THR A 237 -16.22 -10.99 -2.45
CA THR A 237 -15.35 -11.76 -1.55
C THR A 237 -15.56 -13.25 -1.75
N MET A 238 -16.82 -13.70 -1.87
CA MET A 238 -17.15 -15.09 -2.17
C MET A 238 -16.62 -15.50 -3.54
N GLN A 239 -16.77 -14.66 -4.57
CA GLN A 239 -16.20 -14.93 -5.89
C GLN A 239 -14.67 -15.08 -5.85
N ARG A 240 -13.96 -14.21 -5.11
CA ARG A 240 -12.50 -14.31 -4.93
C ARG A 240 -12.12 -15.60 -4.20
N LEU A 241 -12.84 -15.95 -3.13
CA LEU A 241 -12.61 -17.18 -2.37
C LEU A 241 -12.82 -18.41 -3.26
N MET A 242 -13.92 -18.47 -4.02
CA MET A 242 -14.19 -19.53 -4.98
C MET A 242 -13.08 -19.64 -6.04
N ALA A 243 -12.60 -18.52 -6.57
CA ALA A 243 -11.50 -18.51 -7.54
C ALA A 243 -10.22 -19.11 -6.95
N LEU A 244 -9.89 -18.81 -5.69
CA LEU A 244 -8.75 -19.40 -4.97
C LEU A 244 -8.90 -20.92 -4.82
N TYR A 245 -10.11 -21.42 -4.50
CA TYR A 245 -10.38 -22.86 -4.43
C TYR A 245 -10.32 -23.56 -5.78
N ILE A 246 -10.78 -22.91 -6.86
CA ILE A 246 -10.79 -23.49 -8.21
C ILE A 246 -9.38 -23.55 -8.78
N GLN A 247 -8.53 -22.57 -8.48
CA GLN A 247 -7.16 -22.48 -8.98
C GLN A 247 -6.39 -23.79 -8.74
N GLU A 248 -5.80 -24.34 -9.80
CA GLU A 248 -5.09 -25.61 -9.72
C GLU A 248 -3.87 -25.50 -8.78
N PRO A 249 -3.61 -26.52 -7.93
CA PRO A 249 -2.40 -26.57 -7.13
C PRO A 249 -1.17 -26.52 -8.03
N ASN A 250 -0.26 -25.59 -7.77
CA ASN A 250 0.96 -25.47 -8.53
C ASN A 250 1.93 -26.58 -8.08
N LEU A 251 2.08 -27.65 -8.88
CA LEU A 251 2.86 -28.87 -8.53
C LEU A 251 4.33 -28.61 -8.12
N ARG A 252 4.87 -27.40 -8.37
CA ARG A 252 6.25 -27.00 -8.05
C ARG A 252 6.38 -26.22 -6.74
N GLU A 253 5.28 -25.73 -6.18
CA GLU A 253 5.23 -25.05 -4.89
C GLU A 253 4.54 -26.01 -3.93
N ASN A 254 5.30 -26.54 -2.97
CA ASN A 254 4.79 -27.47 -1.95
C ASN A 254 3.42 -27.02 -1.43
N ASP A 255 2.42 -27.90 -1.53
CA ASP A 255 1.30 -28.05 -0.59
C ASP A 255 0.39 -26.86 -0.21
N HIS A 256 0.56 -25.69 -0.80
CA HIS A 256 -0.17 -24.48 -0.42
C HIS A 256 -1.46 -24.28 -1.23
N SER A 257 -2.08 -25.37 -1.67
CA SER A 257 -3.39 -25.30 -2.31
C SER A 257 -4.42 -24.77 -1.31
N PHE A 258 -5.28 -23.84 -1.73
CA PHE A 258 -6.45 -23.47 -0.93
C PHE A 258 -7.43 -24.64 -0.73
N ARG A 259 -7.28 -25.73 -1.51
CA ARG A 259 -7.99 -26.99 -1.31
C ARG A 259 -7.45 -27.81 -0.14
N ARG A 260 -6.28 -27.50 0.40
CA ARG A 260 -5.70 -28.20 1.55
C ARG A 260 -6.08 -27.49 2.85
N ILE A 261 -6.73 -28.21 3.77
CA ILE A 261 -7.11 -27.73 5.10
C ILE A 261 -6.50 -28.67 6.14
N GLY A 262 -5.43 -28.21 6.81
CA GLY A 262 -4.60 -29.07 7.66
C GLY A 262 -3.86 -30.12 6.83
N ASP A 263 -4.08 -31.40 7.15
CA ASP A 263 -3.48 -32.55 6.44
C ASP A 263 -4.43 -33.20 5.44
N LYS A 264 -5.52 -32.52 5.06
CA LYS A 264 -6.55 -33.05 4.15
C LYS A 264 -6.68 -32.21 2.91
N ASP A 265 -6.76 -32.87 1.75
CA ASP A 265 -7.02 -32.24 0.46
C ASP A 265 -8.48 -32.37 0.04
N ALA A 266 -9.05 -31.28 -0.49
CA ALA A 266 -10.36 -31.28 -1.12
C ALA A 266 -10.31 -31.95 -2.50
N GLU A 267 -10.92 -33.12 -2.63
CA GLU A 267 -11.10 -33.76 -3.94
C GLU A 267 -12.28 -33.17 -4.72
N ILE A 268 -13.34 -32.77 -4.00
CA ILE A 268 -14.59 -32.27 -4.57
C ILE A 268 -14.95 -30.93 -3.92
N LEU A 269 -15.29 -29.94 -4.75
CA LEU A 269 -15.87 -28.68 -4.31
C LEU A 269 -17.35 -28.69 -4.67
N GLN A 270 -18.23 -28.80 -3.67
CA GLN A 270 -19.67 -28.71 -3.88
C GLN A 270 -20.17 -27.30 -3.58
N LEU A 271 -20.76 -26.65 -4.59
CA LEU A 271 -21.48 -25.40 -4.43
C LEU A 271 -22.94 -25.70 -4.10
N THR A 272 -23.35 -25.46 -2.86
CA THR A 272 -24.75 -25.52 -2.45
C THR A 272 -25.27 -24.11 -2.21
N ASP A 273 -26.34 -23.74 -2.92
CA ASP A 273 -27.10 -22.53 -2.63
C ASP A 273 -28.04 -22.84 -1.45
N LEU A 274 -27.73 -22.31 -0.26
CA LEU A 274 -28.58 -22.44 0.94
C LEU A 274 -29.58 -21.28 1.08
N GLY A 275 -29.62 -20.34 0.13
CA GLY A 275 -30.39 -19.11 0.24
C GLY A 275 -29.70 -18.01 1.05
N TYR A 276 -30.27 -16.80 0.95
CA TYR A 276 -29.78 -15.50 1.44
C TYR A 276 -28.69 -15.56 2.53
N ALA A 277 -27.44 -15.39 2.08
CA ALA A 277 -26.23 -15.10 2.85
C ALA A 277 -25.39 -16.27 3.40
N GLU A 278 -25.69 -17.54 3.08
CA GLU A 278 -24.80 -18.65 3.44
C GLU A 278 -24.40 -19.48 2.22
N PHE A 279 -23.18 -19.28 1.74
CA PHE A 279 -22.51 -20.27 0.89
C PHE A 279 -21.83 -21.28 1.80
N ASN A 280 -22.19 -22.56 1.69
CA ASN A 280 -21.51 -23.64 2.38
C ASN A 280 -20.64 -24.39 1.38
N LEU A 281 -19.36 -24.51 1.69
CA LEU A 281 -18.44 -25.32 0.92
C LEU A 281 -18.31 -26.65 1.66
N GLN A 282 -19.12 -27.63 1.25
CA GLN A 282 -19.07 -28.96 1.84
C GLN A 282 -18.00 -29.79 1.15
N MET A 283 -17.04 -30.26 1.95
CA MET A 283 -15.98 -31.16 1.55
C MET A 283 -16.48 -32.58 1.77
N GLN A 284 -16.73 -33.33 0.70
CA GLN A 284 -17.08 -34.75 0.79
C GLN A 284 -15.86 -35.61 0.46
N GLN A 285 -15.60 -36.61 1.30
CA GLN A 285 -14.74 -37.74 0.96
C GLN A 285 -15.63 -38.85 0.39
N ASN A 286 -15.14 -39.60 -0.60
CA ASN A 286 -15.75 -40.89 -0.88
C ASN A 286 -15.59 -41.77 0.37
N SER A 287 -16.71 -42.16 0.96
CA SER A 287 -16.75 -43.30 1.86
C SER A 287 -16.66 -44.55 0.99
N ASP A 288 -15.58 -45.32 1.16
CA ASP A 288 -15.46 -46.69 0.65
C ASP A 288 -16.66 -47.56 1.08
#